data_AF-A0A969GH93-F1
#
_entry.id   AF-A0A969GH93-F1
#
_cell.length_a   1.000
_cell.length_b   1.000
_cell.length_c   1.000
_cell.angle_alpha   90.00
_cell.angle_beta   90.00
_cell.angle_gamma   90.00
#
_symmetry.space_group_name_H-M   'P 1'
#
loop_
_entity.id
_entity.type
_entity.pdbx_description
1 polymer ?
#
loop_
_entity_poly.entity_id
_entity_poly.type
_entity_poly.pdbx_seq_one_letter_code
_entity_poly.pdbx_strand_id
1 'polypeptide(L)'
;MNNTKNINLEFVFQIVAILSLGIIYIFQWTAMITNPALRTGADFMAFYSAGRVAQKYGITNTYNISLQQNIQENAVGFSLAEGQVLLYNHLPYLIPILTLIISENYTASFAFWAALMFIVFITSNFIFIKNISKEKNSLILWAGITLFFAFFKACF
;
A
#
# COMPACT_ATOMS: atom_id res chain seq x y z
N MET A 1 -24.13 20.29 -41.06
CA MET A 1 -23.52 20.88 -39.86
C MET A 1 -23.13 19.73 -38.94
N ASN A 2 -21.85 19.33 -38.93
CA ASN A 2 -21.38 18.26 -38.05
C ASN A 2 -21.22 18.82 -36.64
N ASN A 3 -22.10 18.37 -35.75
CA ASN A 3 -22.04 18.65 -34.32
C ASN A 3 -20.93 17.76 -33.71
N THR A 4 -19.67 18.15 -33.90
CA THR A 4 -18.56 17.49 -33.22
C THR A 4 -18.67 17.82 -31.75
N LYS A 5 -19.21 16.88 -30.96
CA LYS A 5 -19.11 16.93 -29.49
C LYS A 5 -17.62 17.14 -29.15
N ASN A 6 -17.29 18.30 -28.57
CA ASN A 6 -15.96 18.52 -28.04
C ASN A 6 -15.69 17.47 -26.96
N ILE A 7 -14.84 16.50 -27.28
CA ILE A 7 -14.39 15.50 -26.33
C ILE A 7 -13.56 16.23 -25.28
N ASN A 8 -13.96 16.11 -24.01
CA ASN A 8 -13.18 16.64 -22.91
C ASN A 8 -11.93 15.77 -22.73
N LEU A 9 -10.83 16.17 -23.37
CA LEU A 9 -9.55 15.44 -23.31
C LEU A 9 -9.02 15.31 -21.88
N GLU A 10 -9.26 16.31 -21.03
CA GLU A 10 -8.85 16.27 -19.61
C GLU A 10 -9.52 15.11 -18.88
N PHE A 11 -10.84 14.96 -19.06
CA PHE A 11 -11.59 13.83 -18.50
C PHE A 11 -11.10 12.49 -19.02
N VAL A 12 -10.79 12.40 -20.33
CA VAL A 12 -10.26 11.17 -20.92
C VAL A 12 -8.90 10.80 -20.32
N PHE A 13 -7.97 11.76 -20.22
CA PHE A 13 -6.66 11.52 -19.61
C PHE A 13 -6.77 11.10 -18.15
N GLN A 14 -7.68 11.71 -17.38
CA GLN A 14 -7.92 11.33 -15.98
C GLN A 14 -8.39 9.88 -15.86
N ILE A 15 -9.41 9.48 -16.63
CA ILE A 15 -9.93 8.12 -16.60
C ILE A 15 -8.86 7.12 -17.04
N VAL A 16 -8.13 7.39 -18.13
CA VAL A 16 -7.07 6.51 -18.61
C VAL A 16 -5.97 6.33 -17.58
N ALA A 17 -5.57 7.38 -16.89
CA ALA A 17 -4.52 7.29 -15.90
C ALA A 17 -4.96 6.57 -14.61
N ILE A 18 -6.18 6.84 -14.12
CA ILE A 18 -6.77 6.09 -13.00
C ILE A 18 -6.86 4.60 -13.33
N LEU A 19 -7.34 4.26 -14.54
CA LEU A 19 -7.46 2.87 -14.99
C LEU A 19 -6.09 2.21 -15.14
N SER A 20 -5.13 2.89 -15.76
CA SER A 20 -3.77 2.36 -15.94
C SER A 20 -3.08 2.10 -14.60
N LEU A 21 -3.18 3.05 -13.67
CA LEU A 21 -2.64 2.91 -12.33
C LEU A 21 -3.35 1.78 -11.56
N GLY A 22 -4.67 1.70 -11.64
CA GLY A 22 -5.46 0.63 -11.05
C GLY A 22 -5.06 -0.76 -11.56
N ILE A 23 -4.86 -0.92 -12.87
CA ILE A 23 -4.41 -2.18 -13.48
C ILE A 23 -3.02 -2.58 -12.96
N ILE A 24 -2.08 -1.63 -12.89
CA ILE A 24 -0.73 -1.90 -12.39
C ILE A 24 -0.78 -2.36 -10.93
N TYR A 25 -1.57 -1.70 -10.08
CA TYR A 25 -1.72 -2.11 -8.69
C TYR A 25 -2.37 -3.48 -8.55
N ILE A 26 -3.43 -3.76 -9.31
CA ILE A 26 -4.08 -5.08 -9.30
C ILE A 26 -3.07 -6.16 -9.67
N PHE A 27 -2.25 -5.94 -10.70
CA PHE A 27 -1.22 -6.89 -11.10
C PHE A 27 -0.15 -7.08 -10.01
N GLN A 28 0.38 -6.00 -9.44
CA GLN A 28 1.39 -6.07 -8.37
C GLN A 28 0.85 -6.76 -7.12
N TRP A 29 -0.36 -6.41 -6.70
CA TRP A 29 -1.01 -7.03 -5.54
C TRP A 29 -1.29 -8.51 -5.77
N THR A 30 -1.77 -8.87 -6.96
CA THR A 30 -1.98 -10.27 -7.34
C THR A 30 -0.66 -11.05 -7.31
N ALA A 31 0.42 -10.46 -7.81
CA ALA A 31 1.74 -11.08 -7.79
C ALA A 31 2.25 -11.31 -6.34
N MET A 32 2.09 -10.33 -5.45
CA MET A 32 2.48 -10.47 -4.03
C MET A 32 1.61 -11.46 -3.25
N ILE A 33 0.32 -11.54 -3.61
CA ILE A 33 -0.61 -12.52 -3.03
C ILE A 33 -0.21 -13.94 -3.44
N THR A 34 0.09 -14.14 -4.73
CA THR A 34 0.32 -15.48 -5.30
C THR A 34 1.77 -15.96 -5.16
N ASN A 35 2.75 -15.05 -5.06
CA ASN A 35 4.16 -15.41 -4.94
C ASN A 35 4.73 -14.97 -3.57
N PRO A 36 4.96 -15.92 -2.64
CA PRO A 36 5.52 -15.63 -1.32
C PRO A 36 6.89 -14.92 -1.35
N ALA A 37 7.71 -15.18 -2.37
CA ALA A 37 9.02 -14.54 -2.50
C ALA A 37 8.90 -13.02 -2.74
N LEU A 38 7.82 -12.55 -3.37
CA LEU A 38 7.59 -11.12 -3.58
C LEU A 38 7.07 -10.41 -2.33
N ARG A 39 6.66 -11.15 -1.29
CA ARG A 39 6.17 -10.57 -0.03
C ARG A 39 7.31 -9.99 0.81
N THR A 40 8.54 -10.48 0.65
CA THR A 40 9.71 -10.05 1.43
C THR A 40 10.12 -8.61 1.11
N GLY A 41 9.82 -8.11 -0.09
CA GLY A 41 10.06 -6.72 -0.48
C GLY A 41 8.87 -5.79 -0.26
N ALA A 42 7.76 -6.28 0.30
CA ALA A 42 6.57 -5.46 0.51
C ALA A 42 6.63 -4.77 1.87
N ASP A 43 6.54 -3.43 1.89
CA ASP A 43 6.53 -2.62 3.13
C ASP A 43 5.49 -3.11 4.15
N PHE A 44 4.36 -3.68 3.67
CA PHE A 44 3.34 -4.28 4.53
C PHE A 44 3.87 -5.39 5.44
N MET A 45 4.91 -6.14 5.04
CA MET A 45 5.47 -7.23 5.84
C MET A 45 6.00 -6.73 7.19
N ALA A 46 6.58 -5.53 7.25
CA ALA A 46 7.01 -4.92 8.51
C ALA A 46 5.82 -4.62 9.43
N PHE A 47 4.73 -4.06 8.90
CA PHE A 47 3.50 -3.80 9.64
C PHE A 47 2.82 -5.10 10.10
N TYR A 48 2.73 -6.09 9.21
CA TYR A 48 2.18 -7.40 9.48
C TYR A 48 2.91 -8.08 10.64
N SER A 49 4.24 -8.15 10.56
CA SER A 49 5.06 -8.79 11.59
C SER A 49 4.93 -8.06 12.93
N ALA A 50 4.98 -6.73 12.96
CA ALA A 50 4.75 -5.97 14.20
C ALA A 50 3.37 -6.22 14.80
N GLY A 51 2.30 -6.19 14.01
CA GLY A 51 0.93 -6.44 14.50
C GLY A 51 0.76 -7.84 15.07
N ARG A 52 1.31 -8.87 14.40
CA ARG A 52 1.29 -10.25 14.91
C ARG A 52 2.15 -10.43 16.16
N VAL A 53 3.32 -9.80 16.21
CA VAL A 53 4.17 -9.83 17.42
C VAL A 53 3.43 -9.19 18.59
N ALA A 54 2.77 -8.04 18.38
CA ALA A 54 1.95 -7.41 19.40
C ALA A 54 0.80 -8.30 19.87
N GLN A 55 0.09 -8.97 18.95
CA GLN A 55 -1.02 -9.88 19.28
C GLN A 55 -0.56 -11.12 20.05
N LYS A 56 0.60 -11.71 19.71
CA LYS A 56 1.09 -12.95 20.34
C LYS A 56 1.92 -12.73 21.60
N TYR A 57 2.75 -11.69 21.61
CA TYR A 57 3.79 -11.48 22.62
C TYR A 57 3.65 -10.13 23.35
N GLY A 58 2.63 -9.34 23.03
CA GLY A 58 2.39 -8.02 23.62
C GLY A 58 3.11 -6.89 22.90
N ILE A 59 2.55 -5.68 23.03
CA ILE A 59 3.00 -4.46 22.32
C ILE A 59 4.47 -4.11 22.59
N THR A 60 4.98 -4.39 23.79
CA THR A 60 6.39 -4.09 24.15
C THR A 60 7.40 -4.91 23.35
N ASN A 61 6.98 -6.02 22.76
CA ASN A 61 7.85 -6.91 22.00
C ASN A 61 7.89 -6.59 20.50
N THR A 62 7.16 -5.57 20.03
CA THR A 62 7.01 -5.29 18.59
C THR A 62 8.31 -4.98 17.87
N TYR A 63 9.36 -4.56 18.57
CA TYR A 63 10.68 -4.26 18.00
C TYR A 63 11.70 -5.41 18.18
N ASN A 64 11.28 -6.57 18.70
CA ASN A 64 12.15 -7.73 18.81
C ASN A 64 12.39 -8.35 17.43
N ILE A 65 13.64 -8.28 16.97
CA ILE A 65 14.07 -8.73 15.64
C ILE A 65 13.77 -10.22 15.42
N SER A 66 14.11 -11.07 16.38
CA SER A 66 13.91 -12.52 16.26
C SER A 66 12.43 -12.89 16.17
N LEU A 67 11.57 -12.20 16.92
CA LEU A 67 10.12 -12.41 16.84
C LEU A 67 9.54 -11.92 15.50
N GLN A 68 9.99 -10.77 15.01
CA GLN A 68 9.57 -10.29 13.68
C GLN A 68 10.01 -11.26 12.58
N GLN A 69 11.27 -11.70 12.58
CA GLN A 69 11.77 -12.68 11.62
C GLN A 69 10.94 -13.95 11.63
N ASN A 70 10.66 -14.52 12.82
CA ASN A 70 9.84 -15.73 12.92
C ASN A 70 8.44 -15.53 12.30
N ILE A 71 7.79 -14.37 12.52
CA ILE A 71 6.50 -14.10 11.88
C ILE A 71 6.64 -13.99 10.35
N GLN A 72 7.68 -13.32 9.85
CA GLN A 72 7.88 -13.14 8.41
C GLN A 72 8.18 -14.47 7.70
N GLU A 73 9.06 -15.30 8.27
CA GLU A 73 9.38 -16.64 7.76
C GLU A 73 8.12 -17.52 7.70
N ASN A 74 7.27 -17.48 8.73
CA ASN A 74 5.98 -18.16 8.71
C ASN A 74 5.03 -17.64 7.62
N ALA A 75 5.08 -16.34 7.30
CA ALA A 75 4.24 -15.73 6.27
C ALA A 75 4.72 -16.05 4.85
N VAL A 76 6.01 -16.27 4.64
CA VAL A 76 6.59 -16.59 3.32
C VAL A 76 6.83 -18.08 3.08
N GLY A 77 6.90 -18.88 4.15
CA GLY A 77 7.07 -20.33 4.09
C GLY A 77 8.52 -20.79 3.87
N PHE A 78 9.50 -19.91 4.06
CA PHE A 78 10.93 -20.20 3.94
C PHE A 78 11.75 -19.32 4.89
N SER A 79 12.98 -19.75 5.18
CA SER A 79 13.90 -18.99 6.04
C SER A 79 14.43 -17.76 5.34
N LEU A 80 14.49 -16.64 6.06
CA LEU A 80 15.02 -15.38 5.54
C LEU A 80 16.52 -15.30 5.84
N ALA A 81 17.30 -14.86 4.87
CA ALA A 81 18.71 -14.57 5.07
C ALA A 81 18.89 -13.31 5.92
N GLU A 82 20.10 -13.13 6.47
CA GLU A 82 20.47 -11.91 7.18
C GLU A 82 20.24 -10.68 6.27
N GLY A 83 19.60 -9.64 6.81
CA GLY A 83 19.25 -8.43 6.07
C GLY A 83 17.97 -8.51 5.22
N GLN A 84 17.34 -9.68 5.09
CA GLN A 84 16.05 -9.82 4.38
C GLN A 84 14.82 -9.58 5.27
N VAL A 85 15.02 -9.45 6.58
CA VAL A 85 13.94 -9.16 7.53
C VAL A 85 13.57 -7.69 7.45
N LEU A 86 12.33 -7.39 7.08
CA LEU A 86 11.83 -6.01 7.06
C LEU A 86 11.43 -5.58 8.46
N LEU A 87 12.30 -4.82 9.12
CA LEU A 87 12.07 -4.40 10.49
C LEU A 87 11.03 -3.29 10.60
N TYR A 88 10.08 -3.45 11.50
CA TYR A 88 9.19 -2.37 11.90
C TYR A 88 9.97 -1.26 12.60
N ASN A 89 10.08 -0.11 11.94
CA ASN A 89 10.85 1.07 12.39
C ASN A 89 9.97 2.30 12.62
N HIS A 90 8.65 2.13 12.71
CA HIS A 90 7.69 3.23 12.89
C HIS A 90 7.37 3.44 14.38
N LEU A 91 6.73 4.57 14.70
CA LEU A 91 6.32 4.92 16.07
C LEU A 91 5.20 3.99 16.58
N PRO A 92 5.17 3.70 17.91
CA PRO A 92 4.33 2.65 18.48
C PRO A 92 2.82 2.95 18.44
N TYR A 93 2.41 4.20 18.14
CA TYR A 93 0.99 4.57 18.07
C TYR A 93 0.21 3.82 16.98
N LEU A 94 0.89 3.27 15.97
CA LEU A 94 0.24 2.44 14.95
C LEU A 94 -0.05 1.04 15.45
N ILE A 95 0.68 0.54 16.46
CA ILE A 95 0.57 -0.85 16.91
C ILE A 95 -0.87 -1.22 17.31
N PRO A 96 -1.60 -0.43 18.13
CA PRO A 96 -3.00 -0.76 18.46
C PRO A 96 -3.88 -0.93 17.22
N ILE A 97 -3.69 -0.09 16.20
CA ILE A 97 -4.43 -0.20 14.93
C ILE A 97 -4.04 -1.50 14.22
N LEU A 98 -2.74 -1.78 14.11
CA LEU A 98 -2.20 -3.01 13.51
C LEU A 98 -2.76 -4.27 14.21
N THR A 99 -2.88 -4.26 15.54
CA THR A 99 -3.45 -5.39 16.29
C THR A 99 -4.95 -5.60 16.04
N LEU A 100 -5.67 -4.61 15.51
CA LEU A 100 -7.09 -4.75 15.18
C LEU A 100 -7.30 -5.22 13.74
N ILE A 101 -6.42 -4.82 12.82
CA ILE A 101 -6.62 -5.05 11.38
C ILE A 101 -5.86 -6.26 10.83
N ILE A 102 -4.81 -6.73 11.52
CA ILE A 102 -4.03 -7.89 11.10
C ILE A 102 -4.60 -9.17 11.70
N SER A 103 -4.61 -10.22 10.90
CA SER A 103 -5.01 -11.58 11.29
C SER A 103 -3.87 -12.57 11.05
N GLU A 104 -4.08 -13.84 11.40
CA GLU A 104 -3.12 -14.93 11.11
C GLU A 104 -2.87 -15.18 9.63
N ASN A 105 -3.82 -14.80 8.78
CA ASN A 105 -3.69 -14.94 7.35
C ASN A 105 -3.03 -13.69 6.76
N TYR A 106 -1.76 -13.81 6.36
CA TYR A 106 -1.01 -12.73 5.70
C TYR A 106 -1.76 -12.16 4.50
N THR A 107 -2.24 -13.03 3.61
CA THR A 107 -2.91 -12.64 2.37
C THR A 107 -4.18 -11.86 2.64
N ALA A 108 -5.01 -12.31 3.59
CA ALA A 108 -6.22 -11.58 3.97
C ALA A 108 -5.89 -10.23 4.60
N SER A 109 -4.88 -10.18 5.48
CA SER A 109 -4.44 -8.95 6.13
C SER A 109 -3.87 -7.95 5.11
N PHE A 110 -3.10 -8.42 4.13
CA PHE A 110 -2.56 -7.60 3.04
C PHE A 110 -3.68 -7.06 2.16
N ALA A 111 -4.66 -7.89 1.77
CA ALA A 111 -5.80 -7.45 0.97
C ALA A 111 -6.62 -6.38 1.71
N PHE A 112 -6.86 -6.57 3.02
CA PHE A 112 -7.55 -5.59 3.84
C PHE A 112 -6.75 -4.27 3.94
N TRP A 113 -5.45 -4.36 4.18
CA TRP A 113 -4.56 -3.18 4.20
C TRP A 113 -4.54 -2.43 2.88
N ALA A 114 -4.42 -3.14 1.75
CA ALA A 114 -4.45 -2.56 0.42
C ALA A 114 -5.78 -1.84 0.16
N ALA A 115 -6.91 -2.44 0.53
CA ALA A 115 -8.22 -1.81 0.43
C ALA A 115 -8.32 -0.54 1.31
N LEU A 116 -7.82 -0.58 2.55
CA LEU A 116 -7.80 0.58 3.44
C LEU A 116 -6.96 1.73 2.85
N MET A 117 -5.74 1.42 2.38
CA MET A 117 -4.87 2.40 1.75
C MET A 117 -5.47 2.98 0.48
N PHE A 118 -6.20 2.18 -0.30
CA PHE A 118 -6.94 2.65 -1.47
C PHE A 118 -8.07 3.62 -1.10
N ILE A 119 -8.82 3.34 -0.04
CA ILE A 119 -9.86 4.25 0.48
C ILE A 119 -9.24 5.57 0.98
N VAL A 120 -8.14 5.49 1.73
CA VAL A 120 -7.41 6.68 2.20
C VAL A 120 -6.90 7.49 1.01
N PHE A 121 -6.35 6.83 -0.01
CA PHE A 121 -5.92 7.48 -1.25
C PHE A 121 -7.08 8.20 -1.95
N ILE A 122 -8.21 7.53 -2.20
CA ILE A 122 -9.38 8.15 -2.84
C ILE A 122 -9.89 9.34 -2.02
N THR A 123 -10.01 9.17 -0.71
CA THR A 123 -10.52 10.22 0.19
C THR A 123 -9.59 11.42 0.21
N SER A 124 -8.28 11.19 0.29
CA SER A 124 -7.27 12.25 0.27
C SER A 124 -7.30 13.01 -1.05
N ASN A 125 -7.41 12.30 -2.17
CA ASN A 125 -7.57 12.91 -3.48
C ASN A 125 -8.83 13.76 -3.55
N PHE A 126 -9.98 13.23 -3.12
CA PHE A 126 -11.24 13.96 -3.14
C PHE A 126 -11.16 15.27 -2.33
N ILE A 127 -10.61 15.20 -1.11
CA ILE A 127 -10.38 16.38 -0.25
C ILE A 127 -9.43 17.37 -0.94
N PHE A 128 -8.33 16.88 -1.50
CA PHE A 128 -7.33 17.71 -2.16
C PHE A 128 -7.92 18.45 -3.37
N ILE A 129 -8.62 17.73 -4.26
CA ILE A 129 -9.26 18.28 -5.47
C ILE A 129 -10.26 19.38 -5.11
N LYS A 130 -11.10 19.12 -4.11
CA LYS A 130 -12.09 20.09 -3.64
C LYS A 130 -11.44 21.40 -3.19
N ASN A 131 -10.25 21.32 -2.61
CA ASN A 131 -9.53 22.48 -2.11
C ASN A 131 -8.67 23.17 -3.19
N ILE A 132 -8.12 22.41 -4.16
CA ILE A 132 -7.16 22.93 -5.14
C ILE A 132 -7.77 23.37 -6.47
N SER A 133 -9.00 22.98 -6.77
CA SER A 133 -9.75 23.47 -7.94
C SER A 133 -9.90 25.00 -8.01
N LYS A 134 -9.53 25.71 -6.93
CA LYS A 134 -9.49 27.18 -6.85
C LYS A 134 -8.12 27.78 -7.24
N GLU A 135 -7.09 26.95 -7.41
CA GLU A 135 -5.72 27.38 -7.66
C GLU A 135 -5.38 27.42 -9.14
N LYS A 136 -4.57 28.40 -9.53
CA LYS A 136 -4.18 28.68 -10.93
C LYS A 136 -3.38 27.54 -11.57
N ASN A 137 -2.76 26.69 -10.75
CA ASN A 137 -1.89 25.57 -11.16
C ASN A 137 -2.51 24.20 -10.92
N SER A 138 -3.84 24.13 -10.75
CA SER A 138 -4.57 22.89 -10.45
C SER A 138 -4.26 21.76 -11.44
N LEU A 139 -4.07 22.07 -12.72
CA LEU A 139 -3.76 21.09 -13.78
C LEU A 139 -2.38 20.40 -13.59
N ILE A 140 -1.37 21.14 -13.12
CA ILE A 140 -0.04 20.59 -12.81
C ILE A 140 -0.10 19.70 -11.57
N LEU A 141 -0.87 20.11 -10.56
CA LEU A 141 -1.06 19.35 -9.32
C LEU A 141 -1.84 18.06 -9.60
N TRP A 142 -2.81 18.13 -10.49
CA TRP A 142 -3.53 16.97 -11.02
C TRP A 142 -2.62 15.99 -11.76
N ALA A 143 -1.79 16.49 -12.68
CA ALA A 143 -0.80 15.67 -13.37
C ALA A 143 0.16 15.04 -12.36
N GLY A 144 0.65 15.81 -11.38
CA GLY A 144 1.52 15.34 -10.32
C GLY A 144 0.92 14.19 -9.52
N ILE A 145 -0.34 14.29 -9.08
CA ILE A 145 -1.06 13.24 -8.35
C ILE A 145 -1.25 11.98 -9.20
N THR A 146 -1.66 12.19 -10.44
CA THR A 146 -2.04 11.12 -11.35
C THR A 146 -0.81 10.34 -11.83
N LEU A 147 0.30 11.05 -11.99
CA LEU A 147 1.63 10.51 -12.30
C LEU A 147 2.41 10.15 -11.04
N PHE A 148 1.87 10.41 -9.84
CA PHE A 148 2.51 10.00 -8.59
C PHE A 148 2.43 8.48 -8.48
N PHE A 149 3.41 7.84 -9.10
CA PHE A 149 3.79 6.50 -8.80
C PHE A 149 4.29 6.51 -7.36
N ALA A 150 3.47 6.07 -6.42
CA ALA A 150 4.02 5.60 -5.16
C ALA A 150 4.90 4.40 -5.56
N PHE A 151 6.21 4.63 -5.60
CA PHE A 151 7.18 3.56 -5.75
C PHE A 151 6.96 2.61 -4.55
N PHE A 152 6.16 1.57 -4.75
CA PHE A 152 6.35 0.33 -4.02
C PHE A 152 7.67 -0.21 -4.51
N LYS A 153 8.73 0.08 -3.75
CA LYS A 153 10.06 -0.43 -4.04
C LYS A 153 10.07 -1.90 -3.61
N ALA A 154 9.59 -2.79 -4.48
CA ALA A 154 10.01 -4.18 -4.41
C ALA A 154 11.50 -4.18 -4.77
N CYS A 155 12.37 -4.06 -3.77
CA CYS A 155 13.79 -4.31 -3.96
C CYS A 155 13.94 -5.78 -4.34
N PHE A 156 14.21 -6.03 -5.62
CA PHE A 156 14.78 -7.28 -6.10
C PHE A 156 16.27 -7.30 -5.80
#